data_AF-A0A352PT78-F1
#
_entry.id   AF-A0A352PT78-F1
#
_cell.length_a   1.000
_cell.length_b   1.000
_cell.length_c   1.000
_cell.angle_alpha   90.00
_cell.angle_beta   90.00
_cell.angle_gamma   90.00
#
_symmetry.space_group_name_H-M   'P 1'
#
loop_
_entity.id
_entity.type
_entity.pdbx_description
1 polymer ?
#
loop_
_entity_poly.entity_id
_entity_poly.type
_entity_poly.pdbx_seq_one_letter_code
_entity_poly.pdbx_strand_id
1 'polypeptide(L)'
;MKRRCRWSNTCSAFELGQHSAVRTEVTLPRNATLVFRLALAVTIVAILYLATTEVEYSVVEDLNDKVSHILAFFVLAFLLNFSVLDKPFNLKLATALLGFGLLIEFIQYFIPYRSCSLLDLTADAIGIGLYWASLVLVQKFWFQKRPKPVVTQERISSLSMEIPSSDRPPSDAP
;
A
#
# COMPACT_ATOMS: atom_id res chain seq x y z
N MET A 1 -11.49 -41.36 45.11
CA MET A 1 -11.08 -40.11 44.44
C MET A 1 -10.97 -40.36 42.95
N LYS A 2 -11.86 -39.74 42.15
CA LYS A 2 -12.03 -40.00 40.70
C LYS A 2 -10.91 -39.35 39.89
N ARG A 3 -10.10 -40.18 39.22
CA ARG A 3 -9.22 -39.77 38.11
C ARG A 3 -10.10 -39.31 36.95
N ARG A 4 -9.83 -38.14 36.39
CA ARG A 4 -10.60 -37.58 35.28
C ARG A 4 -9.76 -37.70 34.01
N CYS A 5 -10.01 -38.74 33.22
CA CYS A 5 -9.67 -38.74 31.80
C CYS A 5 -10.51 -37.66 31.10
N ARG A 6 -9.90 -36.83 30.28
CA ARG A 6 -10.58 -35.96 29.31
C ARG A 6 -9.87 -36.09 27.97
N TRP A 7 -10.36 -37.02 27.15
CA TRP A 7 -10.15 -37.02 25.72
C TRP A 7 -11.35 -36.34 25.07
N SER A 8 -11.13 -35.29 24.28
CA SER A 8 -11.81 -35.05 23.01
C SER A 8 -11.32 -33.75 22.35
N ASN A 9 -10.61 -33.96 21.23
CA ASN A 9 -10.91 -33.37 19.93
C ASN A 9 -10.99 -31.85 19.84
N THR A 10 -9.89 -31.21 19.49
CA THR A 10 -9.87 -30.16 18.46
C THR A 10 -8.50 -30.16 17.78
N CYS A 11 -8.42 -30.99 16.74
CA CYS A 11 -7.56 -30.70 15.61
C CYS A 11 -8.19 -29.49 14.89
N SER A 12 -7.66 -28.31 15.19
CA SER A 12 -7.79 -27.07 14.43
C SER A 12 -6.52 -26.32 14.81
N ALA A 13 -5.36 -26.66 14.25
CA ALA A 13 -4.97 -26.17 12.93
C ALA A 13 -5.42 -24.71 12.70
N PHE A 14 -5.26 -23.88 13.74
CA PHE A 14 -5.19 -22.43 13.61
C PHE A 14 -3.76 -21.97 13.89
N GLU A 15 -2.79 -22.75 13.41
CA GLU A 15 -1.60 -22.17 12.83
C GLU A 15 -1.98 -21.62 11.45
N LEU A 16 -2.72 -20.50 11.46
CA LEU A 16 -2.36 -19.44 10.53
C LEU A 16 -0.97 -19.02 11.04
N GLY A 17 0.11 -19.66 10.61
CA GLY A 17 0.44 -19.58 9.21
C GLY A 17 0.46 -18.10 8.84
N GLN A 18 0.98 -17.27 9.76
CA GLN A 18 1.49 -15.96 9.47
C GLN A 18 2.47 -16.21 8.35
N HIS A 19 1.95 -16.04 7.14
CA HIS A 19 2.73 -15.97 5.93
C HIS A 19 3.82 -14.98 6.29
N SER A 20 5.00 -15.53 6.56
CA SER A 20 6.26 -14.86 6.46
C SER A 20 6.37 -14.52 4.98
N ALA A 21 5.55 -13.56 4.54
CA ALA A 21 5.91 -12.67 3.48
C ALA A 21 7.24 -12.15 3.98
N VAL A 22 8.31 -12.72 3.43
CA VAL A 22 9.58 -12.06 3.28
C VAL A 22 9.23 -10.76 2.59
N ARG A 23 8.80 -9.80 3.40
CA ARG A 23 8.68 -8.41 3.07
C ARG A 23 10.13 -8.06 2.85
N THR A 24 10.52 -8.09 1.59
CA THR A 24 11.65 -7.30 1.14
C THR A 24 11.26 -5.89 1.51
N GLU A 25 11.60 -5.50 2.74
CA GLU A 25 11.60 -4.12 3.20
C GLU A 25 12.60 -3.46 2.25
N VAL A 26 12.09 -2.92 1.14
CA VAL A 26 12.86 -2.09 0.21
C VAL A 26 13.17 -0.83 0.99
N THR A 27 14.19 -0.91 1.85
CA THR A 27 14.70 0.19 2.63
C THR A 27 15.52 1.03 1.67
N LEU A 28 14.88 2.02 1.03
CA LEU A 28 15.63 2.98 0.24
C LEU A 28 16.65 3.68 1.15
N PRO A 29 17.85 4.00 0.66
CA PRO A 29 18.84 4.72 1.43
C PRO A 29 18.24 6.04 1.92
N ARG A 30 18.59 6.47 3.14
CA ARG A 30 18.07 7.69 3.78
C ARG A 30 18.06 8.92 2.85
N ASN A 31 19.05 9.01 1.96
CA ASN A 31 19.20 10.07 0.96
C ASN A 31 18.11 10.02 -0.12
N ALA A 32 17.70 8.84 -0.57
CA ALA A 32 16.61 8.69 -1.53
C ALA A 32 15.27 9.10 -0.91
N THR A 33 15.00 8.73 0.35
CA THR A 33 13.79 9.20 1.07
C THR A 33 13.77 10.72 1.21
N LEU A 34 14.93 11.34 1.46
CA LEU A 34 15.04 12.81 1.48
C LEU A 34 14.72 13.43 0.11
N VAL A 35 15.19 12.84 -0.98
CA VAL A 35 14.86 13.32 -2.33
C VAL A 35 13.35 13.27 -2.58
N PHE A 36 12.66 12.20 -2.21
CA PHE A 36 11.19 12.12 -2.34
C PHE A 36 10.46 13.15 -1.47
N ARG A 37 10.94 13.39 -0.25
CA ARG A 37 10.38 14.43 0.64
C ARG A 37 10.58 15.84 0.07
N LEU A 38 11.77 16.13 -0.46
CA LEU A 38 12.05 17.41 -1.11
C LEU A 38 11.21 17.58 -2.37
N ALA A 39 11.12 16.55 -3.21
CA ALA A 39 10.27 16.56 -4.39
C ALA A 39 8.80 16.79 -4.02
N LEU A 40 8.31 16.17 -2.94
CA LEU A 40 6.96 16.39 -2.41
C LEU A 40 6.76 17.83 -1.97
N ALA A 41 7.69 18.40 -1.21
CA ALA A 41 7.62 19.80 -0.79
C ALA A 41 7.61 20.76 -2.00
N VAL A 42 8.49 20.53 -2.98
CA VAL A 42 8.53 21.31 -4.22
C VAL A 42 7.22 21.20 -4.99
N THR A 43 6.66 19.99 -5.09
CA THR A 43 5.39 19.75 -5.80
C THR A 43 4.24 20.46 -5.10
N ILE A 44 4.16 20.42 -3.77
CA ILE A 44 3.15 21.17 -3.00
C ILE A 44 3.27 22.68 -3.26
N VAL A 45 4.48 23.22 -3.21
CA VAL A 45 4.71 24.65 -3.46
C VAL A 45 4.33 25.01 -4.90
N ALA A 46 4.69 24.18 -5.87
CA ALA A 46 4.33 24.39 -7.27
C ALA A 46 2.80 24.36 -7.48
N ILE A 47 2.09 23.40 -6.87
CA ILE A 47 0.63 23.31 -6.94
C ILE A 47 -0.02 24.56 -6.33
N LEU A 48 0.43 24.99 -5.14
CA LEU A 48 -0.11 26.20 -4.51
C LEU A 48 0.16 27.45 -5.35
N TYR A 49 1.35 27.55 -5.96
CA TYR A 49 1.67 28.66 -6.84
C TYR A 49 0.79 28.68 -8.08
N LEU A 50 0.63 27.54 -8.77
CA LEU A 50 -0.25 27.43 -9.94
C LEU A 50 -1.72 27.71 -9.57
N ALA A 51 -2.20 27.17 -8.46
CA ALA A 51 -3.59 27.34 -8.02
C ALA A 51 -3.93 28.79 -7.61
N THR A 52 -2.93 29.60 -7.27
CA THR A 52 -3.09 31.01 -6.87
C THR A 52 -2.69 32.02 -7.94
N THR A 53 -2.11 31.56 -9.05
CA THR A 53 -1.74 32.41 -10.19
C THR A 53 -2.96 32.71 -11.06
N GLU A 54 -3.06 33.93 -11.55
CA GLU A 54 -4.11 34.37 -12.47
C GLU A 54 -3.89 33.76 -13.87
N VAL A 55 -4.91 33.09 -14.39
CA VAL A 55 -4.92 32.52 -15.76
C VAL A 55 -6.19 33.01 -16.45
N GLU A 56 -6.07 33.56 -17.65
CA GLU A 56 -7.22 33.98 -18.46
C GLU A 56 -7.96 32.74 -18.98
N TYR A 57 -9.25 32.58 -18.65
CA TYR A 57 -10.01 31.38 -19.00
C TYR A 57 -10.57 31.44 -20.42
N SER A 58 -10.08 30.54 -21.27
CA SER A 58 -10.84 30.03 -22.42
C SER A 58 -11.46 28.67 -22.08
N VAL A 59 -12.48 28.23 -22.83
CA VAL A 59 -13.11 26.90 -22.61
C VAL A 59 -12.11 25.75 -22.76
N VAL A 60 -11.07 25.92 -23.57
CA VAL A 60 -10.00 24.93 -23.75
C VAL A 60 -9.06 24.91 -22.54
N GLU A 61 -8.80 26.07 -21.94
CA GLU A 61 -7.98 26.20 -20.72
C GLU A 61 -8.66 25.54 -19.52
N ASP A 62 -10.00 25.62 -19.41
CA ASP A 62 -10.78 24.99 -18.33
C ASP A 62 -10.68 23.44 -18.33
N LEU A 63 -10.66 22.82 -19.52
CA LEU A 63 -10.40 21.38 -19.62
C LEU A 63 -8.95 21.04 -19.28
N ASN A 64 -8.01 21.88 -19.69
CA ASN A 64 -6.60 21.71 -19.38
C ASN A 64 -6.33 21.83 -17.87
N ASP A 65 -7.03 22.72 -17.18
CA ASP A 65 -6.98 22.89 -15.74
C ASP A 65 -7.39 21.60 -15.01
N LYS A 66 -8.51 20.99 -15.42
CA LYS A 66 -8.98 19.70 -14.86
C LYS A 66 -8.00 18.56 -15.05
N VAL A 67 -7.40 18.46 -16.25
CA VAL A 67 -6.38 17.44 -16.52
C VAL A 67 -5.13 17.70 -15.68
N SER A 68 -4.76 18.97 -15.50
CA SER A 68 -3.65 19.38 -14.65
C SER A 68 -3.89 19.02 -13.19
N HIS A 69 -5.12 19.20 -12.68
CA HIS A 69 -5.53 18.75 -11.35
C HIS A 69 -5.40 17.23 -11.18
N ILE A 70 -5.95 16.44 -12.12
CA ILE A 70 -5.83 14.97 -12.10
C ILE A 70 -4.36 14.55 -12.05
N LEU A 71 -3.52 15.14 -12.92
CA LEU A 71 -2.10 14.80 -13.00
C LEU A 71 -1.32 15.24 -11.76
N ALA A 72 -1.58 16.45 -11.25
CA ALA A 72 -0.95 16.98 -10.05
C ALA A 72 -1.23 16.09 -8.84
N PHE A 73 -2.48 15.70 -8.62
CA PHE A 73 -2.86 14.82 -7.52
C PHE A 73 -2.36 13.38 -7.69
N PHE A 74 -2.28 12.89 -8.93
CA PHE A 74 -1.65 11.60 -9.22
C PHE A 74 -0.16 11.62 -8.82
N VAL A 75 0.59 12.63 -9.25
CA VAL A 75 2.02 12.78 -8.92
C VAL A 75 2.20 12.98 -7.41
N LEU A 76 1.36 13.79 -6.78
CA LEU A 76 1.42 14.03 -5.34
C LEU A 76 1.16 12.74 -4.54
N ALA A 77 0.19 11.91 -4.97
CA ALA A 77 -0.08 10.62 -4.36
C ALA A 77 1.09 9.63 -4.53
N PHE A 78 1.71 9.62 -5.72
CA PHE A 78 2.92 8.83 -6.00
C PHE A 78 4.09 9.26 -5.10
N LEU A 79 4.42 10.56 -5.07
CA LEU A 79 5.49 11.11 -4.22
C LEU A 79 5.23 10.84 -2.74
N LEU A 80 3.98 10.98 -2.28
CA LEU A 80 3.63 10.72 -0.89
C LEU A 80 3.84 9.24 -0.51
N ASN A 81 3.43 8.32 -1.38
CA ASN A 81 3.64 6.89 -1.15
C ASN A 81 5.14 6.52 -1.12
N PHE A 82 5.96 7.11 -1.99
CA PHE A 82 7.42 6.92 -1.98
C PHE A 82 8.15 7.72 -0.89
N SER A 83 7.51 8.71 -0.28
CA SER A 83 8.04 9.43 0.89
C SER A 83 7.81 8.63 2.20
N VAL A 84 6.72 7.86 2.24
CA VAL A 84 6.31 7.02 3.38
C VAL A 84 6.51 5.55 3.03
N LEU A 85 7.77 5.17 2.78
CA LEU A 85 8.17 3.81 2.41
C LEU A 85 7.66 2.70 3.32
N ASP A 86 7.50 3.01 4.61
CA ASP A 86 7.18 2.03 5.64
C ASP A 86 5.69 1.63 5.64
N LYS A 87 4.82 2.35 4.92
CA LYS A 87 3.37 2.14 5.00
C LYS A 87 2.77 1.96 3.60
N PRO A 88 1.92 0.94 3.39
CA PRO A 88 1.18 0.82 2.15
C PRO A 88 0.27 2.04 1.97
N PHE A 89 0.01 2.41 0.71
CA PHE A 89 -0.97 3.43 0.39
C PHE A 89 -2.34 2.99 0.97
N ASN A 90 -2.78 3.70 1.99
CA ASN A 90 -3.99 3.41 2.73
C ASN A 90 -5.02 4.52 2.50
N LEU A 91 -6.29 4.21 2.79
CA LEU A 91 -7.38 5.21 2.75
C LEU A 91 -7.05 6.47 3.57
N LYS A 92 -6.28 6.37 4.66
CA LYS A 92 -5.81 7.53 5.44
C LYS A 92 -4.97 8.52 4.63
N LEU A 93 -4.09 8.03 3.76
CA LEU A 93 -3.26 8.89 2.90
C LEU A 93 -4.16 9.52 1.82
N ALA A 94 -5.05 8.73 1.23
CA ALA A 94 -6.03 9.23 0.25
C ALA A 94 -6.93 10.32 0.83
N THR A 95 -7.44 10.15 2.06
CA THR A 95 -8.24 11.17 2.75
C THR A 95 -7.43 12.42 3.08
N ALA A 96 -6.14 12.27 3.42
CA ALA A 96 -5.27 13.42 3.67
C ALA A 96 -5.01 14.22 2.39
N LEU A 97 -4.81 13.54 1.26
CA LEU A 97 -4.68 14.16 -0.07
C LEU A 97 -5.98 14.89 -0.45
N LEU A 98 -7.14 14.26 -0.30
CA LEU A 98 -8.42 14.94 -0.55
C LEU A 98 -8.64 16.16 0.36
N GLY A 99 -8.26 16.06 1.64
CA GLY A 99 -8.29 17.19 2.56
C GLY A 99 -7.37 18.34 2.12
N PHE A 100 -6.24 18.02 1.49
CA PHE A 100 -5.34 19.02 0.90
C PHE A 100 -5.97 19.70 -0.33
N GLY A 101 -6.63 18.97 -1.22
CA GLY A 101 -7.38 19.56 -2.34
C GLY A 101 -8.51 20.48 -1.86
N LEU A 102 -9.29 20.02 -0.86
CA LEU A 102 -10.32 20.85 -0.24
C LEU A 102 -9.77 22.12 0.42
N LEU A 103 -8.55 22.06 1.00
CA LEU A 103 -7.89 23.25 1.54
C LEU A 103 -7.50 24.24 0.44
N ILE A 104 -7.07 23.76 -0.73
CA ILE A 104 -6.75 24.61 -1.88
C ILE A 104 -8.01 25.33 -2.36
N GLU A 105 -9.11 24.61 -2.54
CA GLU A 105 -10.42 25.19 -2.88
C GLU A 105 -10.84 26.27 -1.89
N PHE A 106 -10.63 26.00 -0.60
CA PHE A 106 -10.94 26.95 0.46
C PHE A 106 -10.06 28.21 0.39
N ILE A 107 -8.78 28.07 0.05
CA ILE A 107 -7.88 29.22 -0.17
C ILE A 107 -8.33 30.01 -1.41
N GLN A 108 -8.66 29.32 -2.50
CA GLN A 108 -9.12 29.93 -3.74
C GLN A 108 -10.44 30.68 -3.56
N TYR A 109 -11.31 30.26 -2.65
CA TYR A 109 -12.53 30.99 -2.31
C TYR A 109 -12.26 32.43 -1.82
N PHE A 110 -11.11 32.71 -1.20
CA PHE A 110 -10.73 34.06 -0.78
C PHE A 110 -10.09 34.89 -1.90
N ILE A 111 -9.86 34.32 -3.08
CA ILE A 111 -9.20 34.96 -4.21
C ILE A 111 -10.28 35.52 -5.16
N PRO A 112 -10.44 36.85 -5.30
CA PRO A 112 -11.58 37.45 -5.97
C PRO A 112 -11.65 37.18 -7.49
N TYR A 113 -10.53 36.77 -8.10
CA TYR A 113 -10.40 36.44 -9.52
C TYR A 113 -10.42 34.92 -9.79
N ARG A 114 -10.62 34.07 -8.77
CA ARG A 114 -10.74 32.61 -8.93
C ARG A 114 -12.06 32.12 -8.33
N SER A 115 -12.76 31.28 -9.08
CA SER A 115 -13.94 30.58 -8.58
C SER A 115 -13.54 29.23 -7.99
N CYS A 116 -13.90 29.00 -6.73
CA CYS A 116 -13.90 27.68 -6.12
C CYS A 116 -14.87 26.77 -6.90
N SER A 117 -14.39 25.60 -7.32
CA SER A 117 -15.13 24.69 -8.20
C SER A 117 -15.14 23.30 -7.61
N LEU A 118 -16.34 22.79 -7.31
CA LEU A 118 -16.50 21.40 -6.89
C LEU A 118 -15.97 20.40 -7.94
N LEU A 119 -15.84 20.82 -9.21
CA LEU A 119 -15.28 19.98 -10.26
C LEU A 119 -13.78 19.75 -10.08
N ASP A 120 -13.04 20.72 -9.56
CA ASP A 120 -11.59 20.61 -9.36
C ASP A 120 -11.33 19.65 -8.19
N LEU A 121 -12.15 19.69 -7.14
CA LEU A 121 -12.16 18.66 -6.09
C LEU A 121 -12.47 17.25 -6.63
N THR A 122 -13.36 17.12 -7.63
CA THR A 122 -13.61 15.81 -8.26
C THR A 122 -12.44 15.36 -9.13
N ALA A 123 -11.75 16.29 -9.81
CA ALA A 123 -10.55 16.01 -10.58
C ALA A 123 -9.42 15.48 -9.67
N ASP A 124 -9.25 16.09 -8.49
CA ASP A 124 -8.31 15.62 -7.47
C ASP A 124 -8.63 14.19 -7.01
N ALA A 125 -9.91 13.90 -6.74
CA ALA A 125 -10.37 12.57 -6.35
C ALA A 125 -10.10 11.52 -7.44
N ILE A 126 -10.31 11.88 -8.71
CA ILE A 126 -10.01 11.02 -9.86
C ILE A 126 -8.49 10.75 -9.94
N GLY A 127 -7.65 11.78 -9.77
CA GLY A 127 -6.18 11.61 -9.77
C GLY A 127 -5.71 10.62 -8.70
N ILE A 128 -6.23 10.74 -7.48
CA ILE A 128 -5.93 9.80 -6.37
C ILE A 128 -6.44 8.39 -6.69
N GLY A 129 -7.65 8.28 -7.24
CA GLY A 129 -8.24 7.00 -7.64
C GLY A 129 -7.44 6.29 -8.74
N LEU A 130 -6.99 7.03 -9.75
CA LEU A 130 -6.13 6.53 -10.83
C LEU A 130 -4.79 6.03 -10.28
N TYR A 131 -4.21 6.76 -9.32
CA TYR A 131 -3.00 6.29 -8.66
C TYR A 131 -3.22 4.96 -7.93
N TRP A 132 -4.30 4.85 -7.17
CA TRP A 132 -4.62 3.59 -6.49
C TRP A 132 -4.89 2.43 -7.46
N ALA A 133 -5.62 2.68 -8.55
CA ALA A 133 -5.83 1.70 -9.60
C ALA A 133 -4.51 1.25 -10.25
N SER A 134 -3.58 2.18 -10.47
CA SER A 134 -2.24 1.87 -10.98
C SER A 134 -1.46 0.95 -10.04
N LEU A 135 -1.55 1.18 -8.72
CA LEU A 135 -0.93 0.31 -7.72
C LEU A 135 -1.50 -1.11 -7.78
N VAL A 136 -2.82 -1.26 -7.87
CA VAL A 136 -3.48 -2.57 -7.97
C VAL A 136 -3.09 -3.29 -9.26
N LEU A 137 -3.05 -2.57 -10.38
CA LEU A 137 -2.67 -3.13 -11.68
C LEU A 137 -1.22 -3.62 -11.68
N VAL A 138 -0.30 -2.80 -11.15
CA VAL A 138 1.12 -3.14 -11.00
C VAL A 138 1.26 -4.34 -10.07
N GLN A 139 0.62 -4.34 -8.90
CA GLN A 139 0.67 -5.48 -7.99
C GLN A 139 0.18 -6.77 -8.66
N LYS A 140 -0.95 -6.73 -9.37
CA LYS A 140 -1.50 -7.90 -10.06
C LYS A 140 -0.52 -8.45 -11.11
N PHE A 141 0.11 -7.57 -11.88
CA PHE A 141 1.09 -7.95 -12.91
C PHE A 141 2.39 -8.51 -12.30
N TRP A 142 2.86 -7.92 -11.21
CA TRP A 142 4.07 -8.37 -10.50
C TRP A 142 3.87 -9.67 -9.72
N PHE A 143 2.67 -9.89 -9.15
CA PHE A 143 2.36 -11.13 -8.42
C PHE A 143 2.25 -12.35 -9.35
N GLN A 144 1.79 -12.18 -10.60
CA GLN A 144 1.75 -13.28 -11.56
C GLN A 144 3.14 -13.81 -11.94
N LYS A 145 4.19 -13.00 -11.81
CA LYS A 145 5.56 -13.40 -12.16
C LYS A 145 6.33 -14.08 -11.02
N ARG A 146 5.74 -14.27 -9.84
CA ARG A 146 6.43 -14.98 -8.76
C ARG A 146 6.32 -16.50 -8.98
N PRO A 147 7.42 -17.22 -9.27
CA PRO A 147 7.36 -18.67 -9.32
C PRO A 147 6.89 -19.18 -7.97
N LYS A 148 5.92 -20.09 -7.97
CA LYS A 148 5.49 -20.77 -6.73
C LYS A 148 6.74 -21.42 -6.12
N PRO A 149 7.00 -21.29 -4.81
CA PRO A 149 8.11 -21.99 -4.19
C PRO A 149 7.96 -23.48 -4.48
N VAL A 150 8.88 -24.02 -5.27
CA VAL A 150 8.93 -25.45 -5.57
C VAL A 150 9.38 -26.13 -4.28
N VAL A 151 8.41 -26.57 -3.48
CA VAL A 151 8.68 -27.45 -2.34
C VAL A 151 9.23 -28.75 -2.93
N THR A 152 10.55 -28.90 -2.88
CA THR A 152 11.24 -30.08 -3.40
C THR A 152 10.99 -31.24 -2.43
N GLN A 153 10.30 -32.28 -2.88
CA GLN A 153 9.79 -33.38 -2.05
C GLN A 153 10.90 -34.25 -1.43
N GLU A 154 12.15 -34.13 -1.89
CA GLU A 154 13.29 -34.94 -1.42
C GLU A 154 13.57 -34.82 0.08
N ARG A 155 13.23 -33.69 0.70
CA ARG A 155 13.45 -33.45 2.14
C ARG A 155 12.53 -34.30 3.04
N ILE A 156 11.41 -34.81 2.52
CA ILE A 156 10.45 -35.61 3.31
C ILE A 156 10.88 -37.08 3.34
N SER A 157 11.49 -37.59 2.27
CA SER A 157 11.98 -38.97 2.21
C SER A 157 13.20 -39.20 3.09
N SER A 158 14.10 -38.22 3.23
CA SER A 158 15.26 -38.33 4.12
C SER A 158 14.87 -38.32 5.60
N LEU A 159 13.78 -37.62 5.97
CA LEU A 159 13.32 -37.52 7.37
C LEU A 159 12.58 -38.78 7.84
N SER A 160 12.08 -39.60 6.91
CA SER A 160 11.35 -40.83 7.22
C SER A 160 12.27 -42.04 7.44
N MET A 161 13.56 -41.93 7.11
CA MET A 161 14.53 -43.03 7.18
C MET A 161 15.36 -43.03 8.47
N GLU A 162 15.34 -41.94 9.25
CA GLU A 162 16.15 -41.79 10.47
C GLU A 162 15.41 -42.11 11.78
N ILE A 163 14.18 -42.65 11.78
CA ILE A 163 13.55 -43.07 13.05
C ILE A 163 14.18 -44.41 13.47
N PRO A 164 15.05 -44.44 14.50
CA PRO A 164 15.57 -45.70 15.01
C PRO A 164 14.42 -46.34 15.80
N SER A 165 14.16 -47.61 15.54
CA SER A 165 13.24 -48.42 16.33
C SER A 165 13.82 -48.64 17.74
N SER A 166 13.73 -47.62 18.61
CA SER A 166 14.11 -47.74 20.01
C SER A 166 12.98 -48.43 20.77
N ASP A 167 13.27 -49.68 21.11
CA ASP A 167 12.97 -50.33 22.39
C ASP A 167 11.51 -50.31 22.86
N ARG A 168 10.77 -51.34 22.42
CA ARG A 168 9.60 -51.81 23.15
C ARG A 168 10.11 -52.60 24.37
N PRO A 169 9.86 -52.17 25.62
CA PRO A 169 10.34 -52.89 26.79
C PRO A 169 9.69 -54.28 26.90
N PRO A 170 10.38 -55.29 27.46
CA PRO A 170 9.85 -56.64 27.59
C PRO A 170 8.62 -56.64 28.49
N SER A 171 7.54 -57.20 27.96
CA SER A 171 6.29 -57.47 28.64
C SER A 171 6.44 -58.73 29.51
N ASP A 172 7.31 -58.66 30.52
CA ASP A 172 7.44 -59.71 31.51
C ASP A 172 7.25 -59.12 32.91
N ALA A 173 6.05 -59.31 33.46
CA ALA A 173 5.84 -59.36 34.89
C ALA A 173 4.70 -60.36 35.19
N PRO A 174 4.90 -61.29 36.16
CA PRO A 174 3.99 -62.38 36.49
C PRO A 174 2.69 -61.96 37.19
#